data_AF-A0A7X4D6Z4-F1
#
_entry.id   AF-A0A7X4D6Z4-F1
#
_cell.length_a   1.000
_cell.length_b   1.000
_cell.length_c   1.000
_cell.angle_alpha   90.00
_cell.angle_beta   90.00
_cell.angle_gamma   90.00
#
_symmetry.space_group_name_H-M   'P 1'
#
loop_
_entity.id
_entity.type
_entity.pdbx_description
1 polymer ?
#
loop_
_entity_poly.entity_id
_entity_poly.type
_entity_poly.pdbx_seq_one_letter_code
_entity_poly.pdbx_strand_id
1 'polypeptide(L)'
;MEWLIQAIGGGIVVLGLFRLTCLLLGLWRRIGYRKQQRRFAREAFCRRVQAAKSRHLDCKPTKSAVTPVDSGVEVVFVRSGKTCTWDPSIGSLLELAKRNNVHVPVGCRAGRCGRCLTAIKSGAVSYVTSFQNRPAPGWCVLCSSIPTGTLILDA
;
A
#
# COMPACT_ATOMS: atom_id res chain seq x y z
N MET A 1 42.34 44.13 28.20
CA MET A 1 41.72 43.96 26.85
C MET A 1 41.67 42.49 26.43
N GLU A 2 42.68 41.67 26.72
CA GLU A 2 42.73 40.25 26.31
C GLU A 2 41.68 39.34 26.98
N TRP A 3 41.37 39.57 28.26
CA TRP A 3 40.38 38.76 29.00
C TRP A 3 38.95 38.88 28.40
N LEU A 4 38.63 40.05 27.84
CA LEU A 4 37.33 40.31 27.19
C LEU A 4 37.20 39.54 25.86
N ILE A 5 38.30 39.44 25.11
CA ILE A 5 38.34 38.72 23.82
C ILE A 5 38.17 37.21 24.05
N GLN A 6 38.80 36.67 25.10
CA GLN A 6 38.64 35.25 25.45
C GLN A 6 37.22 34.92 25.93
N ALA A 7 36.59 35.80 26.72
CA ALA A 7 35.22 35.61 27.18
C ALA A 7 34.20 35.64 26.03
N ILE A 8 34.34 36.58 25.09
CA ILE A 8 33.44 36.70 23.92
C ILE A 8 33.64 35.52 22.97
N GLY A 9 34.90 35.12 22.70
CA GLY A 9 35.21 33.95 21.87
C GLY A 9 34.62 32.66 22.43
N GLY A 10 34.72 32.44 23.74
CA GLY A 10 34.11 31.29 24.41
C GLY A 10 32.58 31.26 24.28
N GLY A 11 31.93 32.41 24.45
CA GLY A 11 30.47 32.53 24.32
C GLY A 11 29.96 32.15 22.92
N ILE A 12 30.65 32.58 21.86
CA ILE A 12 30.29 32.28 20.47
C ILE A 12 30.39 30.77 20.17
N VAL A 13 31.45 30.11 20.66
CA VAL A 13 31.64 28.67 20.46
C VAL A 13 30.55 27.87 21.18
N VAL A 14 30.20 28.25 22.41
CA VAL A 14 29.12 27.60 23.19
C VAL A 14 27.76 27.78 22.51
N LEU A 15 27.45 29.00 22.04
CA LEU A 15 26.21 29.29 21.29
C LEU A 15 26.14 28.51 19.96
N GLY A 16 27.26 28.39 19.25
CA GLY A 16 27.36 27.62 18.01
C GLY A 16 27.12 26.12 18.23
N LEU A 17 27.78 25.53 19.23
CA LEU A 17 27.59 24.13 19.62
C LEU A 17 26.15 23.86 20.08
N PHE A 18 25.56 24.77 20.85
CA PHE A 18 24.17 24.65 21.30
C PHE A 18 23.19 24.64 20.12
N ARG A 19 23.35 25.59 19.17
CA ARG A 19 22.51 25.63 17.95
C ARG A 19 22.68 24.38 17.09
N LEU A 20 23.90 23.89 16.91
CA LEU A 20 24.16 22.68 16.13
C LEU A 20 23.50 21.45 16.79
N THR A 21 23.62 21.31 18.12
CA THR A 21 22.99 20.23 18.88
C THR A 21 21.47 20.26 18.75
N CYS A 22 20.84 21.45 18.86
CA CYS A 22 19.41 21.62 18.64
C CYS A 22 18.98 21.24 17.22
N LEU A 23 19.74 21.63 16.19
CA LEU A 23 19.46 21.28 14.79
C LEU A 23 19.58 19.76 14.55
N LEU A 24 20.62 19.13 15.09
CA LEU A 24 20.83 17.68 14.98
C LEU A 24 19.71 16.90 15.69
N LEU A 25 19.32 17.29 16.90
CA LEU A 25 18.19 16.70 17.64
C LEU A 25 16.86 16.89 16.88
N GLY A 26 16.62 18.06 16.29
CA GLY A 26 15.45 18.35 15.47
C GLY A 26 15.38 17.47 14.21
N LEU A 27 16.51 17.32 13.51
CA LEU A 27 16.61 16.48 12.31
C LEU A 27 16.42 14.99 12.64
N TRP A 28 17.00 14.53 13.75
CA TRP A 28 16.86 13.15 14.23
C TRP A 28 15.40 12.83 14.59
N ARG A 29 14.70 13.73 15.29
CA ARG A 29 13.24 13.62 15.56
C ARG A 29 12.43 13.59 14.26
N ARG A 30 12.75 14.45 13.29
CA ARG A 30 12.05 14.51 11.99
C ARG A 30 12.26 13.24 11.15
N ILE A 31 13.45 12.65 11.17
CA ILE A 31 13.75 11.37 10.49
C ILE A 31 13.04 10.19 11.19
N GLY A 32 13.02 10.16 12.53
CA GLY A 32 12.29 9.15 13.30
C GLY A 32 10.78 9.17 13.03
N TYR A 33 10.20 10.37 12.89
CA TYR A 33 8.77 10.55 12.63
C TYR A 33 8.31 9.91 11.30
N ARG A 34 9.15 9.92 10.25
CA ARG A 34 8.83 9.30 8.96
C ARG A 34 8.76 7.77 9.01
N LYS A 35 9.53 7.12 9.90
CA LYS A 35 9.40 5.66 10.14
C LYS A 35 8.13 5.35 10.94
N GLN A 36 7.79 6.19 11.93
CA GLN A 36 6.60 6.03 12.76
C GLN A 36 5.30 6.18 11.95
N GLN A 37 5.22 7.16 11.05
CA GLN A 37 4.06 7.37 10.17
C GLN A 37 3.73 6.16 9.30
N ARG A 38 4.74 5.42 8.82
CA ARG A 38 4.54 4.21 8.00
C ARG A 38 3.94 3.05 8.82
N ARG A 39 4.23 2.99 10.12
CA ARG A 39 3.68 1.95 11.02
C ARG A 39 2.21 2.26 11.37
N PHE A 40 1.89 3.51 11.69
CA PHE A 40 0.52 3.93 11.95
C PHE A 40 -0.40 3.79 10.73
N ALA A 41 0.07 4.13 9.53
CA ALA A 41 -0.70 3.91 8.30
C ALA A 41 -1.04 2.43 8.09
N ARG A 42 -0.11 1.52 8.43
CA ARG A 42 -0.31 0.06 8.31
C ARG A 42 -1.28 -0.47 9.36
N GLU A 43 -1.20 0.02 10.60
CA GLU A 43 -2.11 -0.35 11.69
C GLU A 43 -3.54 0.19 11.46
N ALA A 44 -3.67 1.46 11.05
CA ALA A 44 -4.95 2.05 10.69
C ALA A 44 -5.60 1.33 9.49
N PHE A 45 -4.79 0.94 8.51
CA PHE A 45 -5.25 0.15 7.37
C PHE A 45 -5.72 -1.25 7.79
N CYS A 46 -4.96 -1.98 8.61
CA CYS A 46 -5.38 -3.29 9.15
C CYS A 46 -6.69 -3.18 9.94
N ARG A 47 -6.86 -2.15 10.78
CA ARG A 47 -8.12 -1.92 11.52
C ARG A 47 -9.31 -1.69 10.59
N ARG A 48 -9.13 -0.90 9.51
CA ARG A 48 -10.20 -0.68 8.51
C ARG A 48 -10.57 -1.96 7.76
N VAL A 49 -9.60 -2.78 7.39
CA VAL A 49 -9.83 -4.08 6.76
C VAL A 49 -10.54 -5.04 7.72
N GLN A 50 -10.13 -5.09 8.99
CA GLN A 50 -10.80 -5.91 10.01
C GLN A 50 -12.24 -5.46 10.27
N ALA A 51 -12.49 -4.14 10.34
CA ALA A 51 -13.84 -3.59 10.47
C ALA A 51 -14.72 -3.77 9.22
N ALA A 52 -14.13 -4.01 8.05
CA ALA A 52 -14.87 -4.42 6.86
C ALA A 52 -15.19 -5.93 6.88
N LYS A 53 -14.26 -6.76 7.39
CA LYS A 53 -14.46 -8.20 7.56
C LYS A 53 -15.66 -8.51 8.47
N SER A 54 -15.82 -7.77 9.57
CA SER A 54 -16.96 -7.96 10.48
C SER A 54 -18.31 -7.70 9.82
N ARG A 55 -18.39 -6.69 8.93
CA ARG A 55 -19.61 -6.37 8.17
C ARG A 55 -19.94 -7.37 7.07
N HIS A 56 -18.94 -8.12 6.60
CA HIS A 56 -19.11 -9.06 5.49
C HIS A 56 -19.40 -10.50 5.94
N LEU A 57 -19.29 -10.79 7.24
CA LEU A 57 -19.65 -12.09 7.82
C LEU A 57 -21.17 -12.35 7.77
N ASP A 58 -21.98 -11.30 7.59
CA ASP A 58 -23.43 -11.41 7.45
C ASP A 58 -23.89 -11.77 6.02
N CYS A 59 -22.98 -11.84 5.05
CA CYS A 59 -23.31 -12.21 3.67
C CYS A 59 -22.53 -13.45 3.21
N LYS A 60 -23.26 -14.54 2.97
CA LYS A 60 -22.78 -15.85 2.53
C LYS A 60 -22.03 -15.74 1.19
N PRO A 61 -20.78 -16.25 1.05
CA PRO A 61 -20.04 -16.12 -0.19
C PRO A 61 -20.54 -17.12 -1.24
N THR A 62 -21.18 -16.61 -2.29
CA THR A 62 -21.58 -17.40 -3.46
C THR A 62 -20.36 -17.59 -4.37
N LYS A 63 -19.85 -18.82 -4.37
CA LYS A 63 -18.77 -19.30 -5.24
C LYS A 63 -19.27 -19.29 -6.69
N SER A 64 -19.08 -18.19 -7.41
CA SER A 64 -19.46 -18.09 -8.82
C SER A 64 -18.46 -18.83 -9.70
N ALA A 65 -19.00 -19.72 -10.53
CA ALA A 65 -18.31 -20.66 -11.38
C ALA A 65 -17.53 -19.96 -12.52
N VAL A 66 -16.36 -20.51 -12.81
CA VAL A 66 -15.47 -20.09 -13.89
C VAL A 66 -15.95 -20.70 -15.19
N THR A 67 -16.27 -19.87 -16.18
CA THR A 67 -16.31 -20.27 -17.59
C THR A 67 -15.06 -19.71 -18.26
N PRO A 68 -14.20 -20.55 -18.86
CA PRO A 68 -13.06 -20.08 -19.62
C PRO A 68 -13.60 -19.55 -20.96
N VAL A 69 -13.80 -18.23 -21.05
CA VAL A 69 -14.06 -17.60 -22.35
C VAL A 69 -12.71 -17.24 -22.94
N ASP A 70 -12.48 -17.70 -24.15
CA ASP A 70 -11.32 -17.51 -25.03
C ASP A 70 -11.15 -16.02 -25.47
N SER A 71 -11.51 -15.11 -24.59
CA SER A 71 -11.58 -13.66 -24.79
C SER A 71 -11.25 -13.07 -23.43
N GLY A 72 -10.12 -12.36 -23.32
CA GLY A 72 -9.54 -11.96 -22.05
C GLY A 72 -10.52 -11.38 -21.03
N VAL A 73 -10.17 -11.49 -19.75
CA VAL A 73 -11.05 -11.16 -18.64
C VAL A 73 -11.16 -9.65 -18.46
N GLU A 74 -12.35 -9.09 -18.50
CA GLU A 74 -12.56 -7.65 -18.31
C GLU A 74 -12.29 -7.23 -16.84
N VAL A 75 -11.46 -6.21 -16.68
CA VAL A 75 -11.12 -5.62 -15.38
C VAL A 75 -11.37 -4.12 -15.42
N VAL A 76 -12.26 -3.64 -14.55
CA VAL A 76 -12.63 -2.23 -14.42
C VAL A 76 -11.99 -1.62 -13.19
N PHE A 77 -11.20 -0.56 -13.39
CA PHE A 77 -10.62 0.27 -12.36
C PHE A 77 -11.51 1.50 -12.14
N VAL A 78 -12.38 1.45 -11.14
CA VAL A 78 -13.45 2.46 -10.93
C VAL A 78 -12.89 3.84 -10.61
N ARG A 79 -11.88 3.92 -9.74
CA ARG A 79 -11.34 5.21 -9.30
C ARG A 79 -10.49 5.86 -10.38
N SER A 80 -9.84 5.06 -11.22
CA SER A 80 -9.11 5.53 -12.39
C SER A 80 -9.98 5.68 -13.65
N GLY A 81 -11.23 5.20 -13.63
CA GLY A 81 -12.16 5.22 -14.77
C GLY A 81 -11.68 4.41 -15.98
N LYS A 82 -10.83 3.39 -15.77
CA LYS A 82 -10.21 2.62 -16.86
C LYS A 82 -10.77 1.20 -16.90
N THR A 83 -11.20 0.78 -18.08
CA THR A 83 -11.56 -0.61 -18.37
C THR A 83 -10.46 -1.24 -19.19
N CYS A 84 -9.96 -2.39 -18.74
CA CYS A 84 -8.83 -3.07 -19.34
C CYS A 84 -9.12 -4.56 -19.46
N THR A 85 -8.66 -5.18 -20.54
CA THR A 85 -8.76 -6.62 -20.72
C THR A 85 -7.51 -7.31 -20.16
N TRP A 86 -7.70 -8.23 -19.22
CA TRP A 86 -6.63 -9.04 -18.65
C TRP A 86 -6.41 -10.30 -19.47
N ASP A 87 -5.14 -10.59 -19.74
CA ASP A 87 -4.68 -11.77 -20.44
C ASP A 87 -3.72 -12.58 -19.55
N PRO A 88 -3.75 -13.92 -19.60
CA PRO A 88 -2.82 -14.78 -18.85
C PRO A 88 -1.34 -14.43 -19.04
N SER A 89 -0.94 -13.91 -20.21
CA SER A 89 0.43 -13.48 -20.52
C SER A 89 0.91 -12.27 -19.69
N ILE A 90 -0.01 -11.48 -19.15
CA ILE A 90 0.30 -10.33 -18.28
C ILE A 90 0.68 -10.82 -16.88
N GLY A 91 0.19 -11.99 -16.47
CA GLY A 91 0.39 -12.53 -15.14
C GLY A 91 -0.52 -11.84 -14.12
N SER A 92 0.02 -11.01 -13.24
CA SER A 92 -0.76 -10.44 -12.12
C SER A 92 -1.60 -9.21 -12.51
N LEU A 93 -2.69 -8.96 -11.78
CA LEU A 93 -3.50 -7.74 -11.91
C LEU A 93 -2.69 -6.45 -11.67
N LEU A 94 -1.62 -6.52 -10.89
CA LEU A 94 -0.70 -5.39 -10.73
C LEU A 94 0.00 -5.01 -12.04
N GLU A 95 0.43 -5.99 -12.84
CA GLU A 95 1.09 -5.69 -14.11
C GLU A 95 0.10 -5.13 -15.13
N LEU A 96 -1.15 -5.60 -15.12
CA LEU A 96 -2.23 -5.01 -15.91
C LEU A 96 -2.45 -3.53 -15.55
N ALA A 97 -2.55 -3.22 -14.26
CA ALA A 97 -2.71 -1.86 -13.77
C ALA A 97 -1.54 -0.97 -14.23
N LYS A 98 -0.31 -1.46 -14.12
CA LYS A 98 0.90 -0.73 -14.56
C LYS A 98 0.91 -0.46 -16.06
N ARG A 99 0.64 -1.47 -16.89
CA ARG A 99 0.60 -1.32 -18.36
C ARG A 99 -0.44 -0.28 -18.79
N ASN A 100 -1.56 -0.21 -18.07
CA ASN A 100 -2.64 0.73 -18.33
C ASN A 100 -2.49 2.07 -17.59
N ASN A 101 -1.33 2.35 -16.98
CA ASN A 101 -1.06 3.58 -16.23
C ASN A 101 -2.14 3.86 -15.14
N VAL A 102 -2.55 2.83 -14.42
CA VAL A 102 -3.44 2.91 -13.25
C VAL A 102 -2.56 3.01 -12.01
N HIS A 103 -2.77 4.06 -11.21
CA HIS A 103 -1.94 4.30 -10.03
C HIS A 103 -2.42 3.44 -8.85
N VAL A 104 -1.73 2.32 -8.61
CA VAL A 104 -1.99 1.41 -7.49
C VAL A 104 -0.84 1.41 -6.49
N PRO A 105 -1.12 1.32 -5.17
CA PRO A 105 -0.08 1.23 -4.17
C PRO A 105 0.72 -0.07 -4.32
N VAL A 106 2.04 0.04 -4.44
CA VAL A 106 2.95 -1.11 -4.60
C VAL A 106 3.90 -1.24 -3.42
N GLY A 107 4.27 -2.47 -3.11
CA GLY A 107 5.21 -2.80 -2.03
C GLY A 107 6.14 -3.94 -2.42
N CYS A 108 6.14 -5.03 -1.63
CA CYS A 108 7.09 -6.13 -1.76
C CYS A 108 6.93 -7.01 -3.02
N ARG A 109 5.82 -6.89 -3.76
CA ARG A 109 5.44 -7.73 -4.93
C ARG A 109 5.33 -9.25 -4.68
N ALA A 110 5.79 -9.75 -3.53
CA ALA A 110 5.66 -11.13 -3.09
C ALA A 110 4.38 -11.43 -2.27
N GLY A 111 3.34 -10.59 -2.37
CA GLY A 111 2.08 -10.73 -1.61
C GLY A 111 2.16 -10.41 -0.10
N ARG A 112 3.30 -10.59 0.57
CA ARG A 112 3.44 -10.52 2.05
C ARG A 112 3.19 -9.17 2.74
N CYS A 113 3.42 -8.04 2.05
CA CYS A 113 3.37 -6.73 2.71
C CYS A 113 1.98 -6.12 2.84
N GLY A 114 0.99 -6.60 2.06
CA GLY A 114 -0.37 -6.04 2.03
C GLY A 114 -0.49 -4.61 1.47
N ARG A 115 0.57 -4.04 0.87
CA ARG A 115 0.50 -2.68 0.30
C ARG A 115 -0.28 -2.62 -1.02
N CYS A 116 -0.29 -3.72 -1.78
CA CYS A 116 -1.07 -3.91 -3.00
C CYS A 116 -2.54 -4.29 -2.73
N LEU A 117 -3.07 -4.02 -1.52
CA LEU A 117 -4.45 -4.35 -1.18
C LEU A 117 -5.42 -3.37 -1.81
N THR A 118 -6.40 -3.91 -2.53
CA THR A 118 -7.45 -3.15 -3.22
C THR A 118 -8.79 -3.80 -2.92
N ALA A 119 -9.82 -2.97 -2.75
CA ALA A 119 -11.18 -3.45 -2.56
C ALA A 119 -11.75 -3.95 -3.90
N ILE A 120 -12.35 -5.13 -3.86
CA ILE A 120 -13.14 -5.69 -4.94
C ILE A 120 -14.58 -5.19 -4.74
N LYS A 121 -15.10 -4.47 -5.73
CA LYS A 121 -16.51 -4.06 -5.75
C LYS A 121 -17.40 -5.17 -6.28
N SER A 122 -16.92 -5.89 -7.30
CA SER A 122 -17.64 -7.01 -7.91
C SER A 122 -16.66 -8.00 -8.52
N GLY A 123 -17.08 -9.27 -8.58
CA GLY A 123 -16.30 -10.36 -9.14
C GLY A 123 -15.45 -11.11 -8.12
N ALA A 124 -14.59 -12.00 -8.63
CA ALA A 124 -13.73 -12.85 -7.83
C ALA A 124 -12.32 -12.93 -8.43
N VAL A 125 -11.34 -13.17 -7.55
CA VAL A 125 -9.95 -13.38 -7.93
C VAL A 125 -9.44 -14.71 -7.38
N SER A 126 -8.55 -15.33 -8.14
CA SER A 126 -7.73 -16.44 -7.68
C SER A 126 -6.33 -15.94 -7.32
N TYR A 127 -5.61 -16.71 -6.50
CA TYR A 127 -4.27 -16.40 -6.06
C TYR A 127 -3.29 -17.40 -6.65
N VAL A 128 -2.20 -16.89 -7.23
CA VAL A 128 -1.17 -17.73 -7.88
C VAL A 128 -0.28 -18.42 -6.83
N THR A 129 -0.15 -17.80 -5.65
CA THR A 129 0.67 -18.33 -4.55
C THR A 129 -0.19 -18.52 -3.31
N SER A 130 0.11 -19.56 -2.52
CA SER A 130 -0.51 -19.81 -1.21
C SER A 130 -0.24 -18.63 -0.27
N PHE A 131 -1.20 -17.73 -0.20
CA PHE A 131 -1.07 -16.53 0.63
C PHE A 131 -1.42 -16.88 2.07
N GLN A 132 -0.41 -16.91 2.95
CA GLN A 132 -0.57 -17.27 4.37
C GLN A 132 -1.55 -16.38 5.14
N ASN A 133 -1.82 -15.16 4.67
CA ASN A 133 -2.73 -14.24 5.33
C ASN A 133 -3.80 -13.74 4.36
N ARG A 134 -4.69 -14.64 3.90
CA ARG A 134 -5.74 -14.32 2.93
C ARG A 134 -6.49 -13.05 3.37
N PRO A 135 -6.59 -12.02 2.50
CA PRO A 135 -7.30 -10.81 2.86
C PRO A 135 -8.78 -11.09 3.09
N ALA A 136 -9.45 -10.15 3.76
CA ALA A 136 -10.87 -10.23 4.00
C ALA A 136 -11.65 -10.43 2.67
N PRO A 137 -12.79 -11.12 2.69
CA PRO A 137 -13.67 -11.18 1.52
C PRO A 137 -13.99 -9.74 1.04
N GLY A 138 -14.00 -9.54 -0.27
CA GLY A 138 -14.12 -8.20 -0.88
C GLY A 138 -12.80 -7.41 -0.96
N TRP A 139 -11.67 -7.99 -0.59
CA TRP A 139 -10.35 -7.39 -0.77
C TRP A 139 -9.39 -8.37 -1.45
N CYS A 140 -8.50 -7.85 -2.28
CA CYS A 140 -7.45 -8.65 -2.91
C CYS A 140 -6.10 -7.96 -2.96
N VAL A 141 -5.04 -8.77 -3.03
CA VAL A 141 -3.67 -8.28 -3.19
C VAL A 141 -3.29 -8.38 -4.68
N LEU A 142 -3.34 -7.25 -5.39
CA LEU A 142 -3.14 -7.14 -6.85
C LEU A 142 -1.88 -7.85 -7.37
N CYS A 143 -0.81 -7.84 -6.58
CA CYS A 143 0.51 -8.37 -6.94
C CYS A 143 0.58 -9.90 -7.02
N SER A 144 -0.39 -10.63 -6.46
CA SER A 144 -0.42 -12.10 -6.48
C SER A 144 -1.80 -12.67 -6.82
N SER A 145 -2.72 -11.81 -7.25
CA SER A 145 -4.07 -12.16 -7.65
C SER A 145 -4.23 -12.11 -9.17
N ILE A 146 -4.95 -13.08 -9.69
CA ILE A 146 -5.41 -13.18 -11.07
C ILE A 146 -6.93 -13.14 -11.09
N PRO A 147 -7.57 -12.48 -12.06
CA PRO A 147 -9.02 -12.46 -12.16
C PRO A 147 -9.51 -13.83 -12.65
N THR A 148 -10.63 -14.31 -12.12
CA THR A 148 -11.28 -15.55 -12.59
C THR A 148 -12.49 -15.29 -13.49
N GLY A 149 -12.83 -14.02 -13.68
CA GLY A 149 -13.97 -13.52 -14.46
C GLY A 149 -14.04 -12.01 -14.32
N THR A 150 -15.09 -11.38 -14.88
CA THR A 150 -15.26 -9.93 -14.87
C THR A 150 -15.09 -9.35 -13.46
N LEU A 151 -14.15 -8.41 -13.33
CA LEU A 151 -13.70 -7.91 -12.03
C LEU A 151 -13.79 -6.39 -11.98
N ILE A 152 -14.36 -5.87 -10.90
CA ILE A 152 -14.44 -4.42 -10.64
C ILE A 152 -13.63 -4.10 -9.38
N LEU A 153 -12.64 -3.22 -9.54
CA LEU A 153 -11.67 -2.85 -8.50
C LEU A 153 -11.75 -1.36 -8.15
N ASP A 154 -11.56 -1.07 -6.87
CA ASP A 154 -11.49 0.29 -6.32
C ASP A 154 -10.07 0.87 -6.44
N ALA A 155 -9.56 1.01 -7.67
CA ALA A 155 -8.19 1.44 -7.95
C ALA A 155 -8.12 2.57 -9.00
#